data_AF-A0A6N7F4T1-F1
#
_entry.id   AF-A0A6N7F4T1-F1
#
_cell.length_a   1.000
_cell.length_b   1.000
_cell.length_c   1.000
_cell.angle_alpha   90.00
_cell.angle_beta   90.00
_cell.angle_gamma   90.00
#
_symmetry.space_group_name_H-M   'P 1'
#
loop_
_entity.id
_entity.type
_entity.pdbx_description
1 polymer ?
#
loop_
_entity_poly.entity_id
_entity_poly.type
_entity_poly.pdbx_seq_one_letter_code
_entity_poly.pdbx_strand_id
1 'polypeptide(L)' 'MATSRAERLQIMLTDEELRVLDDWRFERRMPSRAAAVRELLKRGLAVEGFKQADSHEKSGSFGILDEAAETS' A
#
# COMPACT_ATOMS: atom_id res chain seq x y z
N MET A 1 -23.73 -15.04 4.81
CA MET A 1 -23.05 -13.74 5.03
C MET A 1 -21.56 -14.01 5.04
N ALA A 2 -20.84 -13.62 3.99
CA ALA A 2 -19.40 -13.87 3.91
C ALA A 2 -18.69 -13.07 4.99
N THR A 3 -17.95 -13.75 5.86
CA THR A 3 -17.11 -13.09 6.86
C THR A 3 -15.97 -12.43 6.10
N SER A 4 -15.94 -11.09 6.04
CA SER A 4 -14.86 -10.33 5.42
C SER A 4 -13.60 -10.46 6.30
N ARG A 5 -12.98 -11.64 6.30
CA ARG A 5 -11.78 -11.90 7.08
C ARG A 5 -10.67 -11.01 6.53
N ALA A 6 -10.15 -10.12 7.36
CA ALA A 6 -8.93 -9.41 7.04
C ALA A 6 -7.79 -10.43 6.94
N GLU A 7 -7.10 -10.44 5.80
CA GLU A 7 -5.88 -11.24 5.62
C GLU A 7 -4.65 -10.45 6.13
N ARG A 8 -3.69 -11.18 6.70
CA ARG A 8 -2.45 -10.58 7.21
C ARG A 8 -1.41 -10.54 6.09
N LEU A 9 -1.10 -9.34 5.61
CA LEU A 9 0.00 -9.12 4.70
C LEU A 9 1.31 -8.87 5.48
N GLN A 10 2.38 -9.57 5.11
CA GLN A 10 3.74 -9.26 5.55
C GLN A 10 4.45 -8.53 4.41
N ILE A 11 4.99 -7.35 4.71
CA ILE A 11 5.82 -6.57 3.78
C ILE A 11 7.11 -6.18 4.49
N MET A 12 8.20 -6.18 3.75
CA MET A 12 9.48 -5.65 4.22
C MET A 12 9.57 -4.20 3.80
N LEU A 13 9.90 -3.34 4.76
CA LEU A 13 10.13 -1.92 4.54
C LEU A 13 11.51 -1.60 5.09
N THR A 14 12.18 -0.67 4.44
CA THR A 14 13.41 -0.07 4.95
C THR A 14 13.09 0.78 6.19
N ASP A 15 14.14 1.09 6.97
CA ASP A 15 13.99 1.94 8.15
C ASP A 15 13.50 3.35 7.81
N GLU A 16 13.87 3.86 6.63
CA GLU A 16 13.44 5.18 6.16
C GLU A 16 11.94 5.17 5.85
N GLU A 17 11.46 4.19 5.08
CA GLU A 17 10.03 4.04 4.76
C GLU A 17 9.18 3.87 6.04
N LEU A 18 9.68 3.11 7.02
CA LEU A 18 9.01 2.97 8.32
C LEU A 18 8.87 4.30 9.07
N ARG A 19 9.90 5.15 9.03
CA ARG A 19 9.85 6.48 9.65
C ARG A 19 8.84 7.39 8.95
N VAL A 20 8.89 7.46 7.62
CA VAL A 20 7.93 8.24 6.83
C VAL A 20 6.49 7.80 7.12
N LEU A 21 6.25 6.48 7.20
CA LEU A 21 4.93 5.94 7.56
C LEU A 21 4.50 6.33 8.97
N ASP A 22 5.40 6.28 9.95
CA ASP A 22 5.10 6.65 11.33
C ASP A 22 4.83 8.17 11.45
N ASP A 23 5.64 9.02 10.83
CA ASP A 23 5.45 10.48 10.84
C ASP A 23 4.07 10.85 10.28
N TRP A 24 3.74 10.30 9.11
CA TRP A 24 2.43 10.48 8.49
C TRP A 24 1.28 9.96 9.35
N ARG A 25 1.49 8.83 10.05
CA ARG A 25 0.52 8.30 11.03
C ARG A 25 0.27 9.30 12.15
N PHE A 26 1.32 9.94 12.68
CA PHE A 26 1.21 10.94 13.73
C PHE A 26 0.51 12.21 13.25
N GLU A 27 0.88 12.74 12.08
CA GLU A 27 0.23 13.90 11.47
C GLU A 27 -1.28 13.69 11.30
N ARG A 28 -1.68 12.48 10.91
CA ARG A 28 -3.08 12.11 10.68
C ARG A 28 -3.79 11.53 11.90
N ARG A 29 -3.12 11.50 13.05
CA ARG A 29 -3.64 10.98 14.33
C ARG A 29 -4.20 9.56 14.21
N MET A 30 -3.53 8.73 13.42
CA MET A 30 -3.94 7.35 13.19
C MET A 30 -3.51 6.45 14.35
N PRO A 31 -4.39 5.52 14.79
CA PRO A 31 -4.16 4.74 16.01
C PRO A 31 -3.14 3.60 15.83
N SER A 32 -2.85 3.17 14.61
CA SER A 32 -1.91 2.06 14.35
C SER A 32 -1.25 2.17 12.98
N ARG A 33 -0.10 1.51 12.81
CA ARG A 33 0.56 1.39 11.50
C ARG A 33 -0.33 0.68 10.48
N ALA A 34 -1.08 -0.33 10.90
CA ALA A 34 -2.03 -1.03 10.03
C ALA A 34 -3.15 -0.10 9.50
N ALA A 35 -3.63 0.83 10.35
CA ALA A 35 -4.58 1.85 9.90
C ALA A 35 -3.94 2.79 8.88
N ALA A 36 -2.68 3.15 9.08
CA ALA A 36 -1.95 4.00 8.15
C ALA A 36 -1.73 3.34 6.79
N VAL A 37 -1.25 2.10 6.76
CA VAL A 37 -1.05 1.33 5.53
C VAL A 37 -2.39 1.14 4.79
N ARG A 38 -3.47 0.82 5.51
CA ARG A 38 -4.81 0.71 4.89
C ARG A 38 -5.28 2.01 4.24
N GLU A 39 -5.02 3.14 4.88
CA GLU A 39 -5.39 4.44 4.34
C GLU A 39 -4.53 4.82 3.12
N LEU A 40 -3.24 4.49 3.12
CA LEU A 40 -2.38 4.64 1.94
C LEU A 40 -2.89 3.78 0.78
N LEU A 41 -3.19 2.50 1.02
CA LEU A 41 -3.76 1.60 0.02
C LEU A 41 -5.08 2.14 -0.54
N LYS A 42 -5.99 2.59 0.34
CA LYS A 42 -7.27 3.17 -0.09
C LYS A 42 -7.08 4.42 -0.96
N ARG A 43 -6.10 5.26 -0.64
CA ARG A 43 -5.76 6.46 -1.41
C ARG A 43 -5.13 6.13 -2.75
N GLY A 44 -4.19 5.20 -2.80
CA GLY A 44 -3.58 4.74 -4.06
C GLY A 44 -4.64 4.18 -5.02
N LEU A 45 -5.49 3.26 -4.53
CA LEU A 45 -6.57 2.66 -5.32
C LEU A 45 -7.59 3.69 -5.82
N ALA A 46 -7.86 4.74 -5.04
CA ALA A 46 -8.77 5.81 -5.44
C ALA A 46 -8.17 6.76 -6.49
N VAL A 47 -6.85 6.95 -6.49
CA VAL A 47 -6.14 7.86 -7.42
C VAL A 47 -6.00 7.24 -8.81
N GLU A 48 -5.71 5.94 -8.91
CA GLU A 48 -5.48 5.26 -10.19
C GLU A 48 -6.76 4.80 -10.89
N GLY A 49 -7.94 5.02 -10.29
CA GLY A 49 -9.20 4.60 -10.89
C GLY A 49 -9.27 3.09 -11.11
N PHE A 50 -8.57 2.31 -10.29
CA PHE A 50 -8.54 0.85 -10.33
C PHE A 50 -9.97 0.31 -10.18
N LYS A 51 -10.60 0.01 -11.32
CA LYS A 51 -11.77 -0.87 -11.38
C LYS A 51 -11.30 -2.21 -10.82
N GLN A 52 -12.03 -2.75 -9.84
CA GLN A 52 -11.76 -4.08 -9.28
C GLN A 52 -11.51 -5.06 -10.43
N ALA A 53 -10.24 -5.47 -10.61
CA ALA A 53 -9.93 -6.54 -11.52
C ALA A 53 -10.55 -7.81 -10.92
N ASP A 54 -11.38 -8.49 -11.70
CA ASP A 54 -11.96 -9.77 -11.34
C ASP A 54 -10.84 -10.72 -10.92
N SER A 55 -11.11 -11.54 -9.91
CA SER A 55 -10.18 -12.08 -8.91
C SER A 55 -9.12 -13.08 -9.42
N HIS A 56 -8.63 -12.96 -10.65
CA HIS A 56 -7.82 -13.99 -11.31
C HIS A 56 -6.72 -13.47 -12.24
N GLU A 57 -6.13 -12.31 -11.94
CA GLU A 57 -4.89 -11.87 -12.60
C GLU A 57 -3.69 -11.94 -11.66
N LYS A 58 -2.62 -12.56 -12.15
CA LYS A 58 -1.41 -12.88 -11.36
C LYS A 58 -0.75 -11.60 -10.86
N SER A 59 -0.43 -11.57 -9.57
CA SER A 59 0.21 -10.45 -8.86
C SER A 59 1.61 -10.06 -9.35
N GLY A 60 2.16 -10.74 -10.37
CA GLY A 60 3.46 -10.45 -10.96
C GLY A 60 3.48 -9.26 -11.93
N SER A 61 2.32 -8.69 -12.28
CA SER A 61 2.19 -7.64 -13.29
C SER A 61 2.14 -6.21 -12.74
N PHE A 62 2.16 -6.02 -11.42
CA PHE A 62 2.02 -4.70 -10.76
C PHE A 62 3.32 -4.23 -10.08
N GLY A 63 4.47 -4.55 -10.66
CA GLY A 63 5.75 -3.97 -10.25
C GLY A 63 5.81 -2.50 -10.66
N ILE A 64 5.39 -1.58 -9.79
CA ILE A 64 5.75 -0.16 -9.89
C ILE A 64 7.15 -0.05 -9.28
N LEU A 65 8.16 -0.46 -10.05
CA LEU A 65 9.50 0.05 -9.88
C LEU A 65 9.65 1.11 -10.97
N ASP A 66 9.50 2.36 -10.57
CA ASP A 66 9.85 3.51 -11.39
C ASP A 66 11.32 3.34 -11.78
N GLU A 67 11.55 3.07 -13.06
CA GLU A 67 12.88 3.06 -13.68
C GLU A 67 13.36 4.51 -13.80
N ALA A 68 13.65 5.12 -12.65
CA ALA A 68 14.20 6.46 -12.55
C ALA A 68 15.66 6.36 -12.11
N ALA A 69 16.53 6.03 -13.07
CA ALA A 69 17.78 6.75 -13.34
C ALA A 69 18.70 5.93 -14.26
N GLU A 70 18.31 5.78 -15.52
CA GLU A 70 19.29 5.75 -16.61
C GLU A 70 19.60 7.21 -16.96
N THR A 71 20.80 7.71 -16.62
CA THR A 71 21.59 8.67 -17.44
C THR A 71 22.95 8.92 -16.77
N SER A 72 24.02 8.50 -17.46
CA SER A 72 25.46 8.78 -17.33
C SER A 72 26.33 7.74 -16.64
#